data_AF-A0A7S0IJP7-F1
#
_entry.id   AF-A0A7S0IJP7-F1
#
_cell.length_a   1.000
_cell.length_b   1.000
_cell.length_c   1.000
_cell.angle_alpha   90.00
_cell.angle_beta   90.00
_cell.angle_gamma   90.00
#
_symmetry.space_group_name_H-M   'P 1'
#
loop_
_entity.id
_entity.type
_entity.pdbx_description
1 polymer ?
#
loop_
_entity_poly.entity_id
_entity_poly.type
_entity_poly.pdbx_seq_one_letter_code
_entity_poly.pdbx_strand_id
1 'polypeptide(L)'
;LERAFGWRVIYLDSTATHAGLRVGDDAAARSAWAKDVREPALAATVSFLAGEDPGIGAAAPSEEEPWTERRCEACDKTLRGETEWRSHVEGKRHRNRIAALRRKREGKHGIRQQVSVES
;
A
#
# COMPACT_ATOMS: atom_id res chain seq x y z
N LEU A 1 14.55 7.90 -17.29
CA LEU A 1 14.28 6.60 -16.63
C LEU A 1 13.97 6.89 -15.18
N GLU A 2 12.78 6.53 -14.71
CA GLU A 2 12.35 6.79 -13.34
C GLU A 2 12.65 5.55 -12.49
N ARG A 3 13.15 5.76 -11.26
CA ARG A 3 13.42 4.67 -10.32
C ARG A 3 12.24 4.51 -9.37
N ALA A 4 11.58 3.37 -9.41
CA ALA A 4 10.54 3.01 -8.44
C ALA A 4 11.10 1.94 -7.51
N PHE A 5 11.16 2.21 -6.20
CA PHE A 5 11.64 1.26 -5.18
C PHE A 5 13.06 0.69 -5.46
N GLY A 6 13.95 1.49 -6.06
CA GLY A 6 15.30 1.05 -6.44
C GLY A 6 15.37 0.26 -7.75
N TRP A 7 14.23 -0.11 -8.34
CA TRP A 7 14.16 -0.76 -9.64
C TRP A 7 14.23 0.27 -10.75
N ARG A 8 15.04 -0.02 -11.78
CA ARG A 8 15.07 0.74 -13.03
C ARG A 8 13.89 0.28 -13.89
N VAL A 9 12.77 0.99 -13.79
CA VAL A 9 11.55 0.66 -14.53
C VAL A 9 11.39 1.64 -15.69
N ILE A 10 11.07 1.12 -16.87
CA ILE A 10 10.56 1.93 -17.99
C ILE A 10 9.04 1.86 -17.97
N TYR A 11 8.39 3.02 -17.90
CA TYR A 11 6.96 3.10 -18.12
C TYR A 11 6.70 3.26 -19.62
N LEU A 12 5.87 2.39 -20.17
CA LEU A 12 5.44 2.42 -21.57
C LEU A 12 3.92 2.57 -21.57
N ASP A 13 3.43 3.65 -22.17
CA ASP A 13 1.99 3.94 -22.20
C ASP A 13 1.33 3.29 -23.41
N SER A 14 0.43 2.34 -23.16
CA SER A 14 -0.33 1.65 -24.20
C SER A 14 -1.79 2.14 -24.29
N THR A 15 -2.15 3.23 -23.61
CA THR A 15 -3.53 3.72 -23.52
C THR A 15 -4.12 4.02 -24.90
N ALA A 16 -3.37 4.68 -25.78
CA ALA A 16 -3.82 5.01 -27.14
C ALA A 16 -4.03 3.74 -28.00
N THR A 17 -3.19 2.71 -27.81
CA THR A 17 -3.36 1.41 -28.48
C THR A 17 -4.70 0.77 -28.08
N HIS A 18 -4.97 0.69 -26.78
CA HIS A 18 -6.21 0.10 -26.27
C HIS A 18 -7.45 0.91 -26.68
N ALA A 19 -7.34 2.24 -26.74
CA ALA A 19 -8.40 3.10 -27.22
C ALA A 19 -8.74 2.83 -28.70
N GLY A 20 -7.73 2.67 -29.56
CA GLY A 20 -7.91 2.33 -30.98
C GLY A 20 -8.56 0.96 -31.17
N LEU A 21 -8.08 -0.07 -30.46
CA LEU A 21 -8.65 -1.42 -30.51
C LEU A 21 -10.12 -1.44 -30.06
N ARG A 22 -10.48 -0.63 -29.05
CA ARG A 22 -11.85 -0.54 -28.55
C ARG A 22 -12.83 -0.01 -29.61
N VAL A 23 -12.39 0.87 -30.49
CA VAL A 23 -13.22 1.44 -31.57
C VAL A 23 -13.07 0.68 -32.90
N GLY A 24 -12.28 -0.39 -32.94
CA GLY A 24 -12.04 -1.20 -34.13
C GLY A 24 -11.08 -0.57 -35.14
N ASP A 25 -10.34 0.48 -34.76
CA ASP A 25 -9.33 1.10 -35.62
C ASP A 25 -7.96 0.42 -35.41
N ASP A 26 -7.80 -0.74 -36.05
CA ASP A 26 -6.57 -1.53 -35.99
C ASP A 26 -5.36 -0.78 -36.55
N ALA A 27 -5.57 0.13 -37.51
CA ALA A 27 -4.49 0.90 -38.12
C ALA A 27 -3.94 1.93 -37.13
N ALA A 28 -4.82 2.71 -36.49
CA ALA A 28 -4.42 3.65 -35.45
C ALA A 28 -3.82 2.94 -34.23
N ALA A 29 -4.40 1.80 -33.82
CA ALA A 29 -3.88 1.01 -32.70
C ALA A 29 -2.45 0.50 -32.96
N ARG A 30 -2.18 -0.04 -34.16
CA ARG A 30 -0.83 -0.50 -34.54
C ARG A 30 0.17 0.65 -34.57
N SER A 31 -0.23 1.80 -35.09
CA SER A 31 0.61 3.00 -35.13
C SER A 31 0.97 3.50 -33.73
N ALA A 32 -0.03 3.60 -32.84
CA ALA A 32 0.17 3.98 -31.45
C ALA A 32 1.10 3.00 -30.71
N TRP A 33 0.90 1.68 -30.89
CA TRP A 33 1.76 0.67 -30.28
C TRP A 33 3.22 0.78 -30.74
N ALA A 34 3.41 0.97 -32.06
CA ALA A 34 4.74 1.09 -32.64
C ALA A 34 5.52 2.25 -31.99
N LYS A 35 4.88 3.41 -31.88
CA LYS A 35 5.45 4.64 -31.35
C LYS A 35 5.62 4.62 -29.82
N ASP A 36 4.57 4.29 -29.08
CA ASP A 36 4.52 4.54 -27.64
C ASP A 36 5.08 3.38 -26.81
N VAL A 37 5.16 2.17 -27.39
CA VAL A 37 5.62 0.95 -26.70
C VAL A 37 6.83 0.31 -27.39
N ARG A 38 6.70 -0.04 -28.67
CA ARG A 38 7.71 -0.86 -29.36
C ARG A 38 9.05 -0.12 -29.52
N GLU A 39 9.03 1.08 -30.11
CA GLU A 39 10.23 1.88 -30.34
C GLU A 39 10.99 2.18 -29.04
N PRO A 40 10.37 2.71 -27.97
CA PRO A 40 11.08 2.95 -26.71
C PRO A 40 11.55 1.67 -26.01
N ALA A 41 10.82 0.56 -26.09
CA ALA A 41 11.26 -0.72 -25.54
C ALA A 41 12.52 -1.25 -26.25
N LEU A 42 12.54 -1.16 -27.58
CA LEU A 42 13.71 -1.56 -28.38
C LEU A 42 14.89 -0.65 -28.09
N ALA A 43 14.70 0.66 -28.04
CA ALA A 43 15.76 1.60 -27.70
C ALA A 43 16.37 1.32 -26.31
N ALA A 44 15.54 1.06 -25.30
CA ALA A 44 16.00 0.70 -23.96
C ALA A 44 16.78 -0.62 -23.95
N THR A 45 16.34 -1.62 -24.73
CA THR A 45 17.02 -2.91 -24.85
C THR A 45 18.38 -2.76 -25.53
N VAL A 46 18.45 -1.98 -26.60
CA VAL A 46 19.70 -1.73 -27.33
C VAL A 46 20.70 -0.98 -26.45
N SER A 47 20.28 0.07 -25.75
CA SER A 47 21.15 0.83 -24.84
C SER A 47 21.66 -0.05 -23.69
N PHE A 48 20.80 -0.91 -23.13
CA PHE A 48 21.19 -1.90 -22.13
C PHE A 48 22.25 -2.87 -22.64
N LEU A 49 22.07 -3.42 -23.85
CA LEU A 49 23.04 -4.35 -24.46
C LEU A 49 24.35 -3.66 -24.84
N ALA A 50 24.31 -2.37 -25.18
CA ALA A 50 25.49 -1.56 -25.48
C ALA A 50 26.34 -1.24 -24.24
N GLY A 51 25.86 -1.57 -23.02
CA GLY A 51 26.52 -1.21 -21.78
C GLY A 51 26.52 0.30 -21.52
N GLU A 52 25.70 1.05 -22.26
CA GLU A 52 25.43 2.45 -21.98
C GLU A 52 24.63 2.47 -20.69
N ASP A 53 25.31 2.79 -19.59
CA ASP A 53 24.65 2.99 -18.32
C ASP A 53 24.42 4.49 -18.09
N PRO A 54 23.22 5.01 -18.38
CA PRO A 54 22.86 6.35 -17.96
C PRO A 54 22.57 6.31 -16.45
N GLY A 55 23.64 6.28 -15.63
CA GLY A 55 23.59 6.57 -14.20
C GLY A 55 23.93 5.43 -13.25
N ILE A 56 25.21 5.04 -13.21
CA ILE A 56 25.90 4.55 -12.00
C ILE A 56 26.12 5.81 -11.15
N GLY A 57 25.06 6.27 -10.49
CA GLY A 57 25.12 7.50 -9.74
C GLY A 57 23.88 7.70 -8.90
N ALA A 58 24.04 7.49 -7.60
CA ALA A 58 23.18 7.93 -6.51
C ALA A 58 21.86 7.17 -6.27
N ALA A 59 21.73 6.83 -4.99
CA ALA A 59 20.53 6.53 -4.22
C ALA A 59 19.61 5.44 -4.77
N ALA A 60 19.84 4.21 -4.29
CA ALA A 60 18.71 3.46 -3.76
C ALA A 60 17.98 4.37 -2.75
N PRO A 61 16.64 4.45 -2.73
CA PRO A 61 15.95 5.04 -1.60
C PRO A 61 16.28 4.19 -0.37
N SER A 62 17.29 4.62 0.37
CA SER A 62 17.75 4.01 1.60
C SER A 62 16.95 4.57 2.76
N GLU A 63 15.64 4.30 2.80
CA GLU A 63 14.87 4.48 4.02
C GLU A 63 13.96 3.27 4.15
N GLU A 64 14.57 2.15 4.53
CA GLU A 64 13.87 1.21 5.38
C GLU A 64 13.50 2.00 6.65
N GLU A 65 12.32 2.63 6.64
CA GLU A 65 11.71 3.18 7.85
C GLU A 65 11.82 2.09 8.92
N PRO A 66 12.59 2.33 10.01
CA PRO A 66 12.87 1.29 10.98
C PRO A 66 11.54 0.74 11.48
N TRP A 67 11.38 -0.58 11.45
CA TRP A 67 10.16 -1.24 11.89
C TRP A 67 9.88 -0.86 13.36
N THR A 68 8.99 0.11 13.55
CA THR A 68 8.67 0.65 14.88
C THR A 68 7.54 -0.19 15.46
N GLU A 69 7.91 -1.09 16.37
CA GLU A 69 6.95 -1.88 17.13
C GLU A 69 6.21 -0.98 18.14
N ARG A 70 4.88 -0.98 18.10
CA ARG A 70 4.04 -0.25 19.06
C ARG A 70 3.10 -1.21 19.77
N ARG A 71 3.22 -1.32 21.09
CA ARG A 71 2.36 -2.19 21.91
C ARG A 71 1.27 -1.40 22.62
N CYS A 72 0.02 -1.82 22.47
CA CYS A 72 -1.10 -1.32 23.27
C CYS A 72 -1.35 -2.28 24.44
N GLU A 73 -1.05 -1.83 25.66
CA GLU A 73 -1.26 -2.63 26.88
C GLU A 73 -2.75 -2.88 27.18
N ALA A 74 -3.62 -1.90 26.90
CA ALA A 74 -5.05 -2.04 27.17
C ALA A 74 -5.74 -3.10 26.29
N CYS A 75 -5.23 -3.28 25.07
CA CYS A 75 -5.74 -4.23 24.09
C CYS A 75 -4.87 -5.49 23.96
N ASP A 76 -3.70 -5.51 24.59
CA ASP A 76 -2.67 -6.53 24.46
C ASP A 76 -2.33 -6.85 22.99
N LYS A 77 -2.05 -5.80 22.21
CA LYS A 77 -1.77 -5.92 20.77
C LYS A 77 -0.49 -5.20 20.38
N THR A 78 0.32 -5.86 19.57
CA THR A 78 1.45 -5.29 18.87
C THR A 78 1.03 -4.82 17.48
N LEU A 79 1.41 -3.60 17.11
CA LEU A 79 1.11 -2.94 15.85
C LEU A 79 2.40 -2.50 15.16
N ARG A 80 2.37 -2.47 13.83
CA ARG A 80 3.53 -2.15 12.99
C ARG A 80 3.46 -0.69 12.57
N GLY A 81 4.37 0.12 13.09
CA GLY A 81 4.52 1.51 12.69
C GLY A 81 3.45 2.45 13.24
N GLU A 82 3.70 3.74 13.04
CA GLU A 82 2.89 4.83 13.60
C GLU A 82 1.50 4.92 12.95
N THR A 83 1.37 4.55 11.68
CA THR A 83 0.08 4.58 10.96
C THR A 83 -0.90 3.55 11.53
N GLU A 84 -0.47 2.31 11.74
CA GLU A 84 -1.31 1.28 12.36
C GLU A 84 -1.61 1.63 13.83
N TRP A 85 -0.63 2.21 14.54
CA TRP A 85 -0.81 2.69 15.91
C TRP A 85 -1.90 3.76 16.01
N ARG A 86 -1.85 4.81 15.18
CA ARG A 86 -2.87 5.88 15.16
C ARG A 86 -4.27 5.34 14.89
N SER A 87 -4.39 4.52 13.84
CA SER A 87 -5.67 3.89 13.50
C SER A 87 -6.22 3.03 14.65
N HIS A 88 -5.34 2.33 15.35
CA HIS A 88 -5.71 1.54 16.52
C HIS A 88 -6.27 2.40 17.66
N VAL A 89 -5.53 3.43 18.11
CA VAL A 89 -5.91 4.22 19.29
C VAL A 89 -7.16 5.07 19.05
N GLU A 90 -7.37 5.55 17.82
CA GLU A 90 -8.56 6.30 17.42
C GLU A 90 -9.79 5.38 17.21
N GLY A 91 -9.53 4.09 17.00
CA GLY A 91 -10.54 3.07 16.73
C GLY A 91 -11.58 2.90 17.85
N LYS A 92 -12.83 2.64 17.44
CA LYS A 92 -13.95 2.38 18.37
C LYS A 92 -13.66 1.23 19.35
N ARG A 93 -12.97 0.18 18.88
CA ARG A 93 -12.60 -0.99 19.70
C ARG A 93 -11.68 -0.60 20.87
N HIS A 94 -10.66 0.20 20.61
CA HIS A 94 -9.73 0.68 21.64
C HIS A 94 -10.46 1.54 22.67
N ARG A 95 -11.25 2.54 22.21
CA ARG A 95 -12.05 3.40 23.10
C ARG A 95 -13.01 2.62 24.00
N ASN A 96 -13.72 1.64 23.44
CA ASN A 96 -14.65 0.80 24.22
C ASN A 96 -13.91 -0.04 25.28
N ARG A 97 -12.72 -0.57 24.94
CA ARG A 97 -11.87 -1.33 25.87
C ARG A 97 -11.43 -0.44 27.03
N ILE A 98 -10.93 0.77 26.76
CA ILE A 98 -10.53 1.75 27.78
C ILE A 98 -11.72 2.12 28.67
N ALA A 99 -12.89 2.39 28.09
CA ALA A 99 -14.10 2.71 28.86
C ALA A 99 -14.54 1.55 29.77
N ALA A 100 -14.49 0.31 29.28
CA ALA A 100 -14.80 -0.88 30.08
C ALA A 100 -13.80 -1.09 31.22
N LEU A 101 -12.50 -0.91 30.95
CA LEU A 101 -11.45 -1.01 31.97
C LEU A 101 -11.61 0.07 33.05
N ARG A 102 -11.94 1.31 32.68
CA ARG A 102 -12.25 2.40 33.64
C ARG A 102 -13.42 2.03 34.54
N ARG A 103 -14.55 1.56 33.97
CA ARG A 103 -15.71 1.10 34.75
C ARG A 103 -15.39 -0.04 35.70
N LYS A 104 -14.55 -1.00 35.28
CA LYS A 104 -14.11 -2.13 36.11
C LYS A 104 -13.27 -1.65 37.31
N ARG A 105 -12.38 -0.67 37.10
CA ARG A 105 -11.55 -0.07 38.17
C ARG A 105 -12.38 0.76 39.15
N GLU A 106 -13.43 1.42 38.67
CA GLU A 106 -14.35 2.21 39.50
C GLU A 106 -15.37 1.38 40.28
N GLY A 107 -15.29 0.04 40.23
CA GLY A 107 -16.15 -0.84 41.04
C GLY A 107 -17.63 -0.88 40.65
N LYS A 108 -18.04 -0.18 39.59
CA LYS A 108 -19.44 -0.14 39.10
C LYS A 108 -19.78 -1.40 38.31
N HIS A 109 -19.93 -2.53 38.99
CA HIS A 109 -20.47 -3.76 38.39
C HIS A 109 -22.00 -3.73 38.49
N GLY A 110 -22.68 -3.57 37.35
CA GLY A 110 -24.12 -3.76 37.25
C GLY A 110 -24.47 -5.23 37.46
N ILE A 111 -25.33 -5.51 38.43
CA ILE A 111 -25.86 -6.84 38.76
C ILE A 111 -26.64 -7.36 37.55
N ARG A 112 -26.27 -8.55 37.06
CA ARG A 112 -26.98 -9.27 36.02
C ARG A 112 -28.12 -10.04 36.69
N GLN A 113 -29.36 -9.54 36.60
CA GLN A 113 -30.55 -10.26 37.10
C GLN A 113 -30.69 -11.59 36.35
N GLN A 114 -30.65 -12.69 37.09
CA GLN A 114 -31.11 -13.99 36.61
C GLN A 114 -32.63 -14.01 36.75
N VAL A 115 -33.33 -14.07 35.63
CA VAL A 115 -34.76 -14.39 35.61
C VAL A 115 -34.85 -15.92 35.65
N SER A 116 -35.18 -16.46 36.82
CA SER A 116 -35.60 -17.86 36.96
C SER A 116 -36.97 -18.00 36.31
N VAL A 117 -37.06 -18.88 35.31
CA VAL A 117 -38.32 -19.37 34.76
C VAL A 117 -38.68 -20.61 35.57
N GLU A 118 -39.84 -20.61 36.22
CA GLU A 118 -40.42 -21.81 36.84
C GLU A 118 -41.89 -21.95 36.39
N SER A 119 -42.30 -23.22 36.21
CA SER A 119 -43.40 -23.73 35.38
C SER A 119 -44.82 -23.45 35.86
#